data_AF-W4LES2-F1
#
_entry.id   AF-W4LES2-F1
#
_cell.length_a   1.000
_cell.length_b   1.000
_cell.length_c   1.000
_cell.angle_alpha   90.00
_cell.angle_beta   90.00
_cell.angle_gamma   90.00
#
_symmetry.space_group_name_H-M   'P 1'
#
loop_
_entity.id
_entity.type
_entity.pdbx_description
1 polymer ?
#
loop_
_entity_poly.entity_id
_entity_poly.type
_entity_poly.pdbx_seq_one_letter_code
_entity_poly.pdbx_strand_id
1 'polypeptide(L)' 'MIENDTQLKVSQEQIQRLESALAQLRRTVTQVEFNAQAPVIIEHVRRMRDEIDTYLGVREFETLSSKV' A
#
# COMPACT_ATOMS: atom_id res chain seq x y z
N MET A 1 19.44 -5.99 -11.81
CA MET A 1 18.21 -6.72 -11.43
C MET A 1 18.08 -6.92 -9.91
N ILE A 2 19.18 -7.02 -9.12
CA ILE A 2 19.15 -7.21 -7.65
C ILE A 2 18.63 -5.99 -6.87
N GLU A 3 18.92 -4.78 -7.35
CA GLU A 3 18.49 -3.52 -6.73
C GLU A 3 16.96 -3.37 -6.70
N ASN A 4 16.35 -3.94 -7.74
CA ASN A 4 14.95 -3.88 -8.09
C ASN A 4 14.10 -4.80 -7.16
N ASP A 5 14.57 -6.02 -6.91
CA ASP A 5 13.99 -6.93 -5.91
C ASP A 5 14.14 -6.39 -4.47
N THR A 6 15.25 -5.71 -4.19
CA THR A 6 15.50 -5.11 -2.87
C THR A 6 14.51 -3.98 -2.60
N GLN A 7 14.28 -3.10 -3.59
CA GLN A 7 13.29 -2.02 -3.48
C GLN A 7 11.87 -2.57 -3.33
N LEU A 8 11.50 -3.59 -4.10
CA LEU A 8 10.19 -4.25 -3.97
C LEU A 8 9.97 -4.79 -2.55
N LYS A 9 10.96 -5.50 -2.00
CA LYS A 9 10.90 -6.04 -0.64
C LYS A 9 10.78 -4.94 0.40
N VAL A 10 11.54 -3.86 0.27
CA VAL A 10 11.46 -2.69 1.17
C VAL A 10 10.07 -2.07 1.14
N SER A 11 9.49 -1.86 -0.05
CA SER A 11 8.14 -1.30 -0.18
C SER A 11 7.08 -2.23 0.45
N GLN A 12 7.20 -3.55 0.26
CA GLN A 12 6.31 -4.52 0.91
C GLN A 12 6.43 -4.49 2.44
N GLU A 13 7.65 -4.42 2.99
CA GLU A 13 7.87 -4.28 4.43
C GLU A 13 7.28 -2.98 4.98
N GLN A 14 7.38 -1.88 4.23
CA GLN A 14 6.79 -0.60 4.60
C GLN A 14 5.25 -0.66 4.63
N ILE A 15 4.62 -1.29 3.63
CA ILE A 15 3.16 -1.55 3.63
C ILE A 15 2.78 -2.28 4.91
N GLN A 16 3.46 -3.38 5.22
CA GLN A 16 3.11 -4.21 6.38
C GLN A 16 3.24 -3.45 7.70
N ARG A 17 4.24 -2.56 7.83
CA ARG A 17 4.38 -1.68 9.01
C ARG A 17 3.23 -0.68 9.12
N LEU A 18 2.84 -0.05 8.01
CA LEU A 18 1.73 0.92 8.00
C LEU A 18 0.38 0.24 8.31
N GLU A 19 0.13 -0.95 7.77
CA GLU A 19 -1.07 -1.72 8.08
C GLU A 19 -1.12 -2.15 9.55
N SER A 20 0.03 -2.55 10.11
CA SER A 20 0.14 -2.86 11.53
C SER A 20 -0.11 -1.62 12.40
N ALA A 21 0.44 -0.47 12.02
CA ALA A 21 0.21 0.79 12.71
C ALA A 21 -1.28 1.19 12.64
N LEU A 22 -1.94 1.01 11.49
CA LEU A 22 -3.37 1.27 11.34
C LEU A 22 -4.21 0.36 12.25
N ALA A 23 -3.87 -0.93 12.31
CA ALA A 23 -4.54 -1.90 13.18
C ALA A 23 -4.35 -1.56 14.66
N GLN A 24 -3.16 -1.09 15.04
CA GLN A 24 -2.88 -0.61 16.39
C GLN A 24 -3.67 0.67 16.70
N LEU A 25 -3.64 1.65 15.80
CA LEU A 25 -4.37 2.90 15.93
C LEU A 25 -5.86 2.64 16.21
N ARG A 26 -6.48 1.73 15.46
CA ARG A 26 -7.88 1.32 15.63
C ARG A 26 -8.20 0.81 17.03
N ARG A 27 -7.22 0.27 17.75
CA ARG A 27 -7.38 -0.28 19.11
C ARG A 27 -7.05 0.72 20.20
N THR A 28 -6.21 1.71 19.92
CA THR A 28 -5.63 2.59 20.95
C THR A 28 -6.27 3.96 21.02
N VAL A 29 -6.87 4.46 19.94
CA VAL A 29 -7.44 5.81 19.89
C VAL A 29 -8.96 5.77 19.80
N THR A 30 -9.61 6.90 20.08
CA THR A 30 -11.06 7.02 19.92
C THR A 30 -11.46 6.93 18.45
N GLN A 31 -12.73 6.60 18.18
CA GLN A 31 -13.23 6.51 16.81
C GLN A 31 -13.04 7.82 16.03
N VAL A 32 -13.15 8.97 16.68
CA VAL A 32 -12.96 10.30 16.06
C VAL A 32 -11.51 10.50 15.63
N GLU A 33 -10.56 10.20 16.51
CA GLU A 33 -9.13 10.29 16.22
C GLU A 33 -8.70 9.30 15.14
N PHE A 34 -9.25 8.09 15.18
CA PHE A 34 -9.04 7.08 14.15
C PHE A 34 -9.53 7.58 12.79
N ASN A 35 -10.75 8.12 12.71
CA ASN A 35 -11.31 8.64 11.47
C ASN A 35 -10.52 9.84 10.92
N ALA A 36 -9.87 10.63 11.77
CA ALA A 36 -9.02 11.73 11.34
C ALA A 36 -7.67 11.27 10.78
N GLN A 37 -7.07 10.23 11.36
CA GLN A 37 -5.69 9.81 11.04
C GLN A 37 -5.62 8.63 10.04
N ALA A 38 -6.57 7.71 10.11
CA ALA A 38 -6.62 6.52 9.24
C ALA A 38 -6.60 6.82 7.74
N PRO A 39 -7.31 7.84 7.22
CA PRO A 39 -7.32 8.12 5.78
C PRO A 39 -5.94 8.42 5.21
N VAL A 40 -5.09 9.13 5.97
CA VAL A 40 -3.71 9.47 5.53
C VAL A 40 -2.87 8.21 5.39
N ILE A 41 -2.96 7.28 6.34
CA ILE A 41 -2.23 6.01 6.31
C ILE A 41 -2.74 5.12 5.18
N ILE A 42 -4.06 5.05 5.00
CA ILE A 42 -4.69 4.26 3.93
C ILE A 42 -4.25 4.76 2.55
N GLU A 43 -4.24 6.07 2.36
CA GLU A 43 -3.82 6.67 1.09
C GLU A 43 -2.33 6.41 0.80
N HIS A 44 -1.48 6.46 1.82
CA HIS A 44 -0.07 6.10 1.68
C HIS A 44 0.10 4.64 1.25
N VAL A 45 -0.62 3.71 1.88
CA VAL A 45 -0.59 2.28 1.51
C VAL A 45 -1.07 2.08 0.08
N ARG A 46 -2.14 2.77 -0.35
CA ARG A 46 -2.63 2.70 -1.73
C ARG A 46 -1.58 3.14 -2.73
N ARG A 47 -0.93 4.29 -2.49
CA ARG A 47 0.12 4.79 -3.39
C ARG A 47 1.28 3.81 -3.53
N MET A 48 1.77 3.25 -2.43
CA MET A 48 2.86 2.28 -2.49
C MET A 48 2.45 0.97 -3.20
N ARG A 49 1.20 0.53 -3.05
CA ARG A 49 0.66 -0.61 -3.81
C ARG A 49 0.60 -0.29 -5.31
N ASP A 50 0.11 0.88 -5.68
CA ASP A 50 0.09 1.33 -7.08
C ASP A 50 1.48 1.39 -7.70
N GLU A 51 2.49 1.83 -6.95
CA GLU A 51 3.89 1.84 -7.38
C GLU A 51 4.41 0.41 -7.59
N ILE A 52 4.11 -0.51 -6.67
CA ILE A 52 4.45 -1.94 -6.80
C ILE A 52 3.73 -2.55 -8.01
N ASP A 53 2.45 -2.29 -8.22
CA ASP A 53 1.67 -2.84 -9.32
C ASP A 53 2.16 -2.32 -10.67
N THR A 54 2.59 -1.06 -10.73
CA THR A 54 3.26 -0.47 -11.89
C THR A 54 4.61 -1.15 -12.14
N TYR A 55 5.40 -1.33 -11.09
CA TYR A 55 6.71 -1.98 -11.15
C TYR A 55 6.61 -3.45 -11.60
N LEU A 56 5.58 -4.18 -11.16
CA LEU A 56 5.32 -5.56 -11.54
C LEU A 56 4.59 -5.71 -12.89
N GLY A 57 4.23 -4.60 -13.55
CA GLY A 57 3.48 -4.62 -14.82
C GLY A 57 2.04 -5.12 -14.71
N VAL A 58 1.48 -5.20 -13.49
CA VAL A 58 0.13 -5.71 -13.23
C VAL A 58 -0.94 -4.77 -13.81
N ARG A 59 -0.68 -3.45 -13.79
CA ARG A 59 -1.56 -2.43 -14.40
C ARG A 59 -1.65 -2.50 -15.93
N GLU A 60 -0.61 -2.99 -16.62
CA GLU A 60 -0.64 -3.16 -18.07
C GLU A 60 -1.54 -4.32 -18.50
N PHE A 61 -1.67 -5.36 -17.65
CA PHE A 61 -2.53 -6.52 -17.91
C PHE A 61 -4.03 -6.23 -17.77
N GLU A 62 -4.45 -5.38 -16.82
CA GLU A 62 -5.87 -5.03 -16.67
C GLU A 62 -6.41 -4.21 -17.85
N THR A 63 -5.56 -3.36 -18.45
CA THR A 63 -5.94 -2.52 -19.59
C THR A 63 -6.10 -3.33 -20.89
N LEU A 64 -5.36 -4.43 -21.03
CA LEU A 64 -5.46 -5.35 -22.18
C LEU A 64 -6.59 -6.38 -22.01
N SER A 65 -6.85 -6.83 -20.78
CA SER A 65 -7.92 -7.80 -20.49
C SER A 65 -9.33 -7.19 -20.61
N SER A 66 -9.51 -5.88 -20.35
CA SER A 66 -10.81 -5.21 -20.49
C SER A 66 -11.21 -4.87 -21.94
N LYS A 67 -10.39 -5.25 -22.94
CA LYS A 67 -10.65 -5.01 -24.37
C LYS A 67 -10.95 -6.28 -25.19
N VAL A 68 -11.17 -7.42 -24.54
CA VAL A 68 -11.53 -8.70 -25.20
C VAL A 68 -12.98 -9.06 -24.91
#